data_AF-A0A937DV67-F1
#
_entry.id   AF-A0A937DV67-F1
#
_cell.length_a   1.000
_cell.length_b   1.000
_cell.length_c   1.000
_cell.angle_alpha   90.00
_cell.angle_beta   90.00
_cell.angle_gamma   90.00
#
_symmetry.space_group_name_H-M   'P 1'
#
loop_
_entity.id
_entity.type
_entity.pdbx_description
1 polymer ?
#
loop_
_entity_poly.entity_id
_entity_poly.type
_entity_poly.pdbx_seq_one_letter_code
_entity_poly.pdbx_strand_id
1 'polypeptide(L)'
;AFIKAWDGKAPIALVPTAYPQMTVARVRELEKVGLLIWGNHAIRASVGAMRATFAKIRKDGGIHGVEESIATVDEVFDLQGMGTVKDNEKRFLR
;
A
#
# COMPACT_ATOMS: atom_id res chain seq x y z
N ALA A 1 -13.33 -20.72 15.16
CA ALA A 1 -13.25 -21.37 16.49
C ALA A 1 -12.59 -20.45 17.51
N PHE A 2 -11.30 -20.10 17.31
CA PHE A 2 -10.52 -19.25 18.23
C PHE A 2 -11.26 -17.99 18.73
N ILE A 3 -11.70 -17.13 17.81
CA ILE A 3 -12.38 -15.87 18.15
C ILE A 3 -13.62 -16.11 19.02
N LYS A 4 -14.41 -17.14 18.72
CA LYS A 4 -15.61 -17.47 19.51
C LYS A 4 -15.23 -17.87 20.94
N ALA A 5 -14.19 -18.67 21.10
CA ALA A 5 -13.71 -19.20 22.38
C ALA A 5 -12.91 -18.20 23.23
N TRP A 6 -12.50 -17.06 22.67
CA TRP A 6 -11.73 -16.05 23.39
C TRP A 6 -12.53 -15.38 24.50
N ASP A 7 -12.10 -15.52 25.75
CA ASP A 7 -12.70 -14.93 26.96
C ASP A 7 -11.87 -13.79 27.56
N GLY A 8 -10.71 -13.49 26.96
CA GLY A 8 -9.84 -12.40 27.36
C GLY A 8 -10.46 -11.02 27.11
N LYS A 9 -10.01 -10.03 27.89
CA LYS A 9 -10.49 -8.65 27.79
C LYS A 9 -9.86 -7.87 26.61
N ALA A 10 -8.71 -8.31 26.12
CA ALA A 10 -8.01 -7.64 25.03
C ALA A 10 -8.63 -7.99 23.66
N PRO A 11 -8.68 -7.03 22.71
CA PRO A 11 -9.13 -7.31 21.36
C PRO A 11 -8.13 -8.18 20.58
N ILE A 12 -8.64 -9.00 19.67
CA ILE A 12 -7.85 -9.85 18.77
C ILE A 12 -7.41 -9.03 17.55
N ALA A 13 -6.16 -9.24 17.12
CA ALA A 13 -5.67 -8.80 15.81
C ALA A 13 -5.74 -9.95 14.79
N LEU A 14 -6.21 -9.67 13.58
CA LEU A 14 -6.27 -10.63 12.48
C LEU A 14 -5.37 -10.21 11.31
N VAL A 15 -4.69 -11.19 10.71
CA VAL A 15 -3.87 -11.03 9.50
C VAL A 15 -4.34 -12.07 8.46
N PRO A 16 -5.40 -11.79 7.69
CA PRO A 16 -6.07 -12.77 6.83
C PRO A 16 -5.38 -13.02 5.48
N THR A 17 -4.06 -12.88 5.39
CA THR A 17 -3.32 -13.06 4.13
C THR A 17 -3.51 -14.44 3.51
N ALA A 18 -3.67 -15.49 4.33
CA ALA A 18 -3.87 -16.86 3.88
C ALA A 18 -5.35 -17.24 3.66
N TYR A 19 -6.29 -16.36 4.02
CA TYR A 19 -7.73 -16.60 3.94
C TYR A 19 -8.45 -15.31 3.52
N PRO A 20 -8.27 -14.87 2.25
CA PRO A 20 -8.71 -13.56 1.77
C PRO A 20 -10.24 -13.37 1.76
N GLN A 21 -11.02 -14.43 1.89
CA GLN A 21 -12.48 -14.38 2.10
C GLN A 21 -12.89 -13.69 3.40
N MET A 22 -11.95 -13.49 4.35
CA MET A 22 -12.21 -12.72 5.56
C MET A 22 -12.24 -11.22 5.26
N THR A 23 -13.43 -10.73 4.94
CA THR A 23 -13.68 -9.32 4.62
C THR A 23 -13.78 -8.44 5.86
N VAL A 24 -13.65 -7.12 5.69
CA VAL A 24 -13.93 -6.15 6.76
C VAL A 24 -15.34 -6.31 7.32
N ALA A 25 -16.34 -6.54 6.45
CA ALA A 25 -17.71 -6.78 6.88
C ALA A 25 -17.81 -8.03 7.78
N ARG A 26 -17.17 -9.13 7.39
CA ARG A 26 -17.13 -10.35 8.20
C ARG A 26 -16.40 -10.14 9.53
N VAL A 27 -15.36 -9.31 9.55
CA VAL A 27 -14.64 -8.95 10.78
C VAL A 27 -15.50 -8.08 11.69
N ARG A 28 -16.33 -7.18 11.15
CA ARG A 28 -17.27 -6.36 11.95
C ARG A 28 -18.33 -7.20 12.67
N GLU A 29 -18.70 -8.35 12.12
CA GLU A 29 -19.57 -9.33 12.78
C GLU A 29 -18.85 -10.09 13.92
N LEU A 30 -17.52 -9.99 14.00
CA LEU A 30 -16.69 -10.62 15.01
C LEU A 30 -16.30 -9.58 16.08
N GLU A 31 -17.21 -9.35 17.02
CA GLU A 31 -17.11 -8.31 18.08
C GLU A 31 -15.82 -8.32 18.90
N LYS A 32 -15.07 -9.44 18.89
CA LYS A 32 -13.82 -9.63 19.64
C LYS A 32 -12.56 -9.21 18.86
N VAL A 33 -12.70 -8.78 17.60
CA VAL A 33 -11.58 -8.34 16.76
C VAL A 33 -11.50 -6.82 16.77
N GLY A 34 -10.35 -6.27 17.17
CA GLY A 34 -10.11 -4.82 17.19
C GLY A 34 -9.13 -4.32 16.15
N LEU A 35 -8.41 -5.22 15.47
CA LEU A 35 -7.40 -4.84 14.48
C LEU A 35 -7.39 -5.84 13.32
N LEU A 36 -7.35 -5.31 12.10
CA LEU A 36 -7.21 -6.07 10.87
C LEU A 36 -5.99 -5.56 10.09
N ILE A 37 -5.06 -6.44 9.75
CA ILE A 37 -3.79 -6.10 9.10
C ILE A 37 -3.69 -6.77 7.74
N TRP A 38 -3.39 -5.97 6.71
CA TRP A 38 -3.03 -6.45 5.38
C TRP A 38 -1.52 -6.68 5.28
N GLY A 39 -1.05 -7.84 5.76
CA GLY A 39 0.37 -8.06 6.08
C GLY A 39 1.39 -7.81 4.97
N ASN A 40 1.14 -8.25 3.73
CA ASN A 40 2.16 -8.22 2.67
C ASN A 40 1.64 -7.75 1.30
N HIS A 41 0.48 -7.10 1.25
CA HIS A 41 -0.16 -6.74 -0.01
C HIS A 41 0.58 -5.62 -0.74
N ALA A 42 1.12 -4.64 -0.01
CA ALA A 42 1.90 -3.54 -0.59
C ALA A 42 3.12 -4.07 -1.37
N ILE A 43 3.99 -4.86 -0.74
CA ILE A 43 5.18 -5.39 -1.41
C ILE A 43 4.82 -6.32 -2.57
N ARG A 44 3.75 -7.13 -2.45
CA ARG A 44 3.29 -8.00 -3.53
C ARG A 44 2.80 -7.19 -4.75
N ALA A 45 2.06 -6.11 -4.51
CA ALA A 45 1.63 -5.20 -5.57
C ALA A 45 2.82 -4.51 -6.24
N SER A 46 3.76 -3.97 -5.45
CA SER A 46 4.98 -3.34 -5.97
C SER A 46 5.80 -4.30 -6.82
N VAL A 47 6.01 -5.54 -6.35
CA VAL A 47 6.76 -6.56 -7.10
C VAL A 47 6.07 -6.87 -8.44
N GLY A 48 4.75 -7.02 -8.45
CA GLY A 48 3.98 -7.24 -9.68
C GLY A 48 4.17 -6.11 -10.70
N ALA A 49 3.97 -4.87 -10.26
CA ALA A 49 4.14 -3.67 -11.10
C ALA A 49 5.57 -3.53 -11.61
N MET A 50 6.57 -3.59 -10.74
CA MET A 50 7.99 -3.47 -11.12
C MET A 50 8.41 -4.54 -12.13
N ARG A 51 7.97 -5.79 -11.96
CA ARG A 51 8.25 -6.87 -12.91
C ARG A 51 7.63 -6.61 -14.28
N ALA A 52 6.39 -6.15 -14.32
CA ALA A 52 5.69 -5.83 -15.57
C ALA A 52 6.37 -4.66 -16.31
N THR A 53 6.65 -3.57 -15.59
CA THR A 53 7.31 -2.37 -16.15
C THR A 53 8.69 -2.70 -16.71
N PHE A 54 9.55 -3.39 -15.96
CA PHE A 54 10.90 -3.72 -16.43
C PHE A 54 10.91 -4.74 -17.58
N ALA A 55 9.99 -5.70 -17.58
CA ALA A 55 9.82 -6.61 -18.71
C ALA A 55 9.44 -5.85 -19.99
N LYS A 56 8.54 -4.86 -19.88
CA LYS A 56 8.11 -4.03 -20.99
C LYS A 56 9.22 -3.10 -21.50
N ILE A 57 9.94 -2.42 -20.61
CA ILE A 57 11.09 -1.59 -20.99
C ILE A 57 12.12 -2.39 -21.78
N ARG A 58 12.45 -3.60 -21.31
CA ARG A 58 13.39 -4.49 -22.01
C ARG A 58 12.86 -4.94 -23.36
N LYS A 59 11.57 -5.29 -23.46
CA LYS A 59 10.94 -5.73 -24.71
C LYS A 59 10.91 -4.61 -25.75
N ASP A 60 10.56 -3.40 -25.33
CA ASP A 60 10.35 -2.26 -26.20
C ASP A 60 11.67 -1.52 -26.53
N GLY A 61 12.77 -1.86 -25.83
CA GLY A 61 14.06 -1.19 -26.01
C GLY A 61 14.08 0.25 -25.50
N GLY A 62 13.18 0.58 -24.57
CA GLY A 62 13.03 1.94 -24.04
C GLY A 62 11.77 2.12 -23.18
N ILE A 63 11.55 3.35 -22.72
CA ILE A 63 10.48 3.67 -21.76
C ILE A 63 9.16 4.14 -22.40
N HIS A 64 9.15 4.41 -23.71
CA HIS A 64 8.01 4.99 -24.42
C HIS A 64 6.69 4.21 -24.23
N GLY A 65 6.77 2.90 -24.00
CA GLY A 65 5.58 2.07 -23.76
C GLY A 65 5.06 2.09 -22.32
N VAL A 66 5.81 2.58 -21.33
CA VAL A 66 5.44 2.48 -19.90
C VAL A 66 5.03 3.80 -19.26
N GLU A 67 5.28 4.93 -19.91
CA GLU A 67 5.12 6.26 -19.32
C GLU A 67 3.69 6.52 -18.81
N GLU A 68 2.68 6.15 -19.58
CA GLU A 68 1.26 6.33 -19.20
C GLU A 68 0.78 5.36 -18.11
N SER A 69 1.60 4.37 -17.75
CA SER A 69 1.23 3.27 -16.83
C SER A 69 1.89 3.36 -15.45
N ILE A 70 2.79 4.32 -15.24
CA ILE A 70 3.49 4.55 -13.98
C ILE A 70 3.11 5.92 -13.41
N ALA A 71 3.40 6.12 -12.12
CA ALA A 71 3.23 7.43 -11.50
C ALA A 71 4.13 8.47 -12.20
N THR A 72 3.58 9.66 -12.40
CA THR A 72 4.32 10.79 -12.96
C THR A 72 5.38 11.28 -11.98
N VAL A 73 6.39 11.97 -12.48
CA VAL A 73 7.41 12.60 -11.62
C VAL A 73 6.78 13.67 -10.70
N ASP A 74 5.76 14.39 -11.19
CA ASP A 74 5.06 15.40 -10.38
C ASP A 74 4.31 14.76 -9.19
N GLU A 75 3.65 13.61 -9.39
CA GLU A 75 3.04 12.87 -8.27
C GLU A 75 4.09 12.42 -7.24
N VAL A 76 5.30 12.06 -7.68
CA VAL A 76 6.40 11.72 -6.77
C VAL A 76 6.87 12.95 -6.00
N PHE A 77 6.97 14.12 -6.64
CA PHE A 77 7.30 15.37 -5.96
C PHE A 77 6.24 15.78 -4.93
N ASP A 78 4.96 15.55 -5.23
CA ASP A 78 3.88 15.81 -4.29
C ASP A 78 3.95 14.88 -3.07
N LEU A 79 4.22 13.59 -3.28
CA LEU A 79 4.44 12.63 -2.18
C LEU A 79 5.65 12.99 -1.31
N GLN A 80 6.67 13.64 -1.89
CA GLN A 80 7.83 14.15 -1.16
C GLN A 80 7.56 15.47 -0.43
N GLY A 81 6.41 16.12 -0.66
CA GLY A 81 6.08 17.41 -0.06
C GLY A 81 6.88 18.58 -0.65
N MET A 82 7.25 18.50 -1.94
CA MET A 82 8.10 19.51 -2.59
C MET A 82 7.48 20.92 -2.62
N GLY A 83 6.15 21.05 -2.52
CA GLY A 83 5.49 22.35 -2.35
C GLY A 83 5.99 23.07 -1.08
N THR A 84 6.01 22.37 0.05
CA THR A 84 6.51 22.89 1.33
C THR A 84 7.98 23.25 1.25
N VAL A 85 8.78 22.44 0.55
CA VAL A 85 10.21 22.72 0.33
C VAL A 85 10.39 24.03 -0.41
N LYS A 86 9.70 24.23 -1.53
CA LYS A 86 9.77 25.46 -2.33
C LYS A 86 9.31 26.70 -1.56
N ASP A 87 8.26 26.56 -0.74
CA ASP A 87 7.78 27.68 0.08
C ASP A 87 8.78 28.04 1.19
N ASN A 88 9.46 27.05 1.77
CA ASN A 88 10.53 27.28 2.73
C ASN A 88 11.77 27.90 2.07
N GLU A 89 12.15 27.47 0.87
CA GLU A 89 13.26 28.09 0.12
C GLU A 89 13.00 29.58 -0.09
N LYS A 90 11.81 29.97 -0.55
CA LYS A 90 11.44 31.39 -0.72
C LYS A 90 11.54 32.20 0.58
N ARG A 91 11.26 31.57 1.73
CA ARG A 91 11.21 32.25 3.03
C ARG A 91 12.57 32.35 3.71
N PHE A 92 13.43 31.37 3.51
CA PHE A 92 14.61 31.18 4.36
C PHE A 92 15.93 31.07 3.60
N LEU A 93 15.92 30.74 2.31
CA LEU A 93 17.13 30.65 1.51
C LEU A 93 17.52 32.06 1.02
N ARG A 94 18.71 32.53 1.40
CA ARG A 94 19.32 33.78 0.95
C ARG A 94 20.59 33.50 0.16
#